data_AF-A0AAW5CI18-F1
#
_entry.id   AF-A0AAW5CI18-F1
#
_cell.length_a   1.000
_cell.length_b   1.000
_cell.length_c   1.000
_cell.angle_alpha   90.00
_cell.angle_beta   90.00
_cell.angle_gamma   90.00
#
_symmetry.space_group_name_H-M   'P 1'
#
loop_
_entity.id
_entity.type
_entity.pdbx_description
1 polymer ?
#
loop_
_entity_poly.entity_id
_entity_poly.type
_entity_poly.pdbx_seq_one_letter_code
_entity_poly.pdbx_strand_id
1 'polypeptide(L)'
;EKNANAATDEKLTEYSTTEEMKSAIDMKADEINLGVSKTYETKTSVSEKITAANKTAQDAANAAEKNANAATDEKLTEYSTTTEMNAAIKVKADAIESKVSKKVGSNEIISKINQSAESVSINASKISLNGAVTANSNFKINTDGSAETKALKITGGSLLIGGNCEITNVGNVFALSPKFYSGLYLNSDFKTGTLSKLNYSMLLGYVGRYIFIGESGGVLWGYGFTANNNIYAYGTIGCLGEKTRIIHTDDGRNIEMYAYETASPTFGDMGTGKLDEDGRCYVYLDDDFLLTVERDMKYIVMLTAKGAGELYVESTNEKDGYFVVKGTPKLEFYWEVKTRQKGSRDTRIEQSDIPEKEDITAEEQEMLNEQMRNQMMLLYEMEKDEIEVQEEQSRIIEKMEEME
;
A
#
# COMPACT_ATOMS: atom_id res chain seq x y z
N GLU A 1 -142.61 86.96 -75.31
CA GLU A 1 -142.04 85.75 -74.66
C GLU A 1 -141.56 84.66 -75.61
N LYS A 2 -142.34 84.24 -76.63
CA LYS A 2 -142.00 83.06 -77.47
C LYS A 2 -140.60 83.08 -78.12
N ASN A 3 -140.03 84.25 -78.43
CA ASN A 3 -138.68 84.35 -79.02
C ASN A 3 -137.52 84.22 -78.01
N ALA A 4 -137.73 84.39 -76.70
CA ALA A 4 -136.65 84.29 -75.71
C ALA A 4 -136.31 82.83 -75.36
N ASN A 5 -137.30 81.93 -75.37
CA ASN A 5 -137.09 80.52 -75.03
C ASN A 5 -136.34 79.76 -76.13
N ALA A 6 -136.63 80.04 -77.41
CA ALA A 6 -135.93 79.38 -78.52
C ALA A 6 -134.41 79.65 -78.52
N ALA A 7 -134.00 80.89 -78.22
CA ALA A 7 -132.58 81.24 -78.10
C ALA A 7 -131.90 80.60 -76.86
N THR A 8 -132.68 80.26 -75.83
CA THR A 8 -132.17 79.58 -74.62
C THR A 8 -131.97 78.09 -74.89
N ASP A 9 -132.93 77.44 -75.56
CA ASP A 9 -132.82 76.02 -75.94
C ASP A 9 -131.67 75.79 -76.93
N GLU A 10 -131.48 76.67 -77.92
CA GLU A 10 -130.36 76.59 -78.86
C GLU A 10 -129.00 76.72 -78.13
N LYS A 11 -128.87 77.64 -77.17
CA LYS A 11 -127.68 77.72 -76.32
C LYS A 11 -127.47 76.51 -75.42
N LEU A 12 -128.55 75.87 -74.95
CA LEU A 12 -128.44 74.65 -74.14
C LEU A 12 -127.97 73.45 -74.96
N THR A 13 -128.18 73.44 -76.29
CA THR A 13 -127.60 72.42 -77.19
C THR A 13 -126.09 72.57 -77.41
N GLU A 14 -125.50 73.73 -77.10
CA GLU A 14 -124.04 73.90 -77.11
C GLU A 14 -123.36 73.32 -75.85
N TYR A 15 -124.12 72.93 -74.83
CA TYR A 15 -123.59 72.27 -73.63
C TYR A 15 -123.59 70.76 -73.79
N SER A 16 -122.46 70.14 -73.45
CA SER A 16 -122.34 68.68 -73.39
C SER A 16 -123.32 68.10 -72.36
N THR A 17 -123.95 66.98 -72.72
CA THR A 17 -124.81 66.19 -71.83
C THR A 17 -124.00 65.53 -70.72
N THR A 18 -124.68 65.13 -69.64
CA THR A 18 -124.06 64.40 -68.52
C THR A 18 -123.45 63.07 -68.95
N GLU A 19 -124.01 62.40 -69.98
CA GLU A 19 -123.45 61.17 -70.54
C GLU A 19 -122.13 61.43 -71.27
N GLU A 20 -122.07 62.47 -72.11
CA GLU A 20 -120.84 62.84 -72.83
C GLU A 20 -119.70 63.18 -71.85
N MET A 21 -120.01 63.89 -70.76
CA MET A 21 -119.02 64.20 -69.73
C MET A 21 -118.53 62.93 -69.03
N LYS A 22 -119.41 61.95 -68.76
CA LYS A 22 -119.03 60.68 -68.12
C LYS A 22 -118.10 59.87 -69.01
N SER A 23 -118.38 59.77 -70.31
CA SER A 23 -117.49 59.10 -71.27
C SER A 23 -116.14 59.81 -71.41
N ALA A 24 -116.11 61.14 -71.43
CA ALA A 24 -114.85 61.89 -71.45
C ALA A 24 -114.02 61.67 -70.17
N ILE A 25 -114.67 61.59 -69.00
CA ILE A 25 -114.04 61.28 -67.72
C ILE A 25 -113.48 59.85 -67.72
N ASP A 26 -114.26 58.86 -68.18
CA ASP A 26 -113.82 57.46 -68.25
C ASP A 26 -112.62 57.31 -69.20
N MET A 27 -112.66 57.95 -70.38
CA MET A 27 -111.51 57.97 -71.30
C MET A 27 -110.27 58.60 -70.67
N LYS A 28 -110.40 59.71 -69.94
CA LYS A 28 -109.28 60.34 -69.24
C LYS A 28 -108.79 59.50 -68.06
N ALA A 29 -109.67 58.81 -67.34
CA ALA A 29 -109.31 57.90 -66.26
C ALA A 29 -108.53 56.68 -66.80
N ASP A 30 -108.94 56.13 -67.93
CA ASP A 30 -108.25 55.05 -68.63
C ASP A 30 -106.88 55.51 -69.15
N GLU A 31 -106.80 56.69 -69.76
CA GLU A 31 -105.54 57.29 -70.21
C GLU A 31 -104.56 57.49 -69.04
N ILE A 32 -105.06 57.97 -67.89
CA ILE A 32 -104.29 58.13 -66.65
C ILE A 32 -103.81 56.77 -66.13
N ASN A 33 -104.69 55.76 -66.02
CA ASN A 33 -104.31 54.42 -65.54
C ASN A 33 -103.27 53.75 -66.45
N LEU A 34 -103.43 53.89 -67.78
CA LEU A 34 -102.51 53.32 -68.75
C LEU A 34 -101.15 54.02 -68.72
N GLY A 35 -101.12 55.35 -68.58
CA GLY A 35 -99.89 56.14 -68.43
C GLY A 35 -99.14 55.82 -67.14
N VAL A 36 -99.87 55.69 -66.02
CA VAL A 36 -99.32 55.29 -64.73
C VAL A 36 -98.75 53.87 -64.80
N SER A 37 -99.46 52.91 -65.42
CA SER A 37 -98.99 51.52 -65.55
C SER A 37 -97.81 51.35 -66.51
N LYS A 38 -97.62 52.26 -67.47
CA LYS A 38 -96.45 52.27 -68.37
C LYS A 38 -95.21 52.89 -67.73
N THR A 39 -95.39 53.83 -66.80
CA THR A 39 -94.29 54.58 -66.16
C THR A 39 -93.81 53.90 -64.89
N TYR A 40 -94.72 53.29 -64.12
CA TYR A 40 -94.43 52.70 -62.82
C TYR A 40 -94.65 51.18 -62.85
N GLU A 41 -93.70 50.44 -62.30
CA GLU A 41 -93.91 49.02 -62.03
C GLU A 41 -94.77 48.80 -60.78
N THR A 42 -95.45 47.66 -60.73
CA THR A 42 -96.24 47.28 -59.57
C THR A 42 -95.33 47.00 -58.37
N LYS A 43 -95.81 47.26 -57.14
CA LYS A 43 -95.08 46.93 -55.91
C LYS A 43 -94.66 45.46 -55.85
N THR A 44 -95.48 44.56 -56.40
CA THR A 44 -95.18 43.14 -56.51
C THR A 44 -93.96 42.87 -57.39
N SER A 45 -93.90 43.46 -58.60
CA SER A 45 -92.77 43.26 -59.52
C SER A 45 -91.46 43.81 -58.96
N VAL A 46 -91.51 44.98 -58.29
CA VAL A 46 -90.36 45.54 -57.58
C VAL A 46 -89.91 44.61 -56.45
N SER A 47 -90.84 44.06 -55.66
CA SER A 47 -90.52 43.13 -54.56
C SER A 47 -89.91 41.82 -55.07
N GLU A 48 -90.39 41.29 -56.19
CA GLU A 48 -89.85 40.09 -56.84
C GLU A 48 -88.42 40.34 -57.36
N LYS A 49 -88.18 41.47 -58.03
CA LYS A 49 -86.84 41.86 -58.49
C LYS A 49 -85.87 42.05 -57.32
N ILE A 50 -86.31 42.68 -56.23
CA ILE A 50 -85.49 42.82 -55.01
C ILE A 50 -85.18 41.43 -54.42
N THR A 51 -86.16 40.54 -54.37
CA THR A 51 -85.97 39.18 -53.84
C THR A 51 -84.99 38.38 -54.70
N ALA A 52 -85.12 38.46 -56.04
CA ALA A 52 -84.22 37.83 -56.98
C ALA A 52 -82.79 38.39 -56.88
N ALA A 53 -82.64 39.73 -56.83
CA ALA A 53 -81.36 40.38 -56.66
C ALA A 53 -80.69 40.00 -55.32
N ASN A 54 -81.47 39.97 -54.23
CA ASN A 54 -80.99 39.53 -52.91
C ASN A 54 -80.57 38.05 -52.95
N LYS A 55 -81.33 37.20 -53.63
CA LYS A 55 -81.01 35.78 -53.78
C LYS A 55 -79.70 35.59 -54.55
N THR A 56 -79.52 36.28 -55.67
CA THR A 56 -78.26 36.26 -56.43
C THR A 56 -77.08 36.79 -55.62
N ALA A 57 -77.27 37.89 -54.88
CA ALA A 57 -76.22 38.44 -54.02
C ALA A 57 -75.83 37.46 -52.90
N GLN A 58 -76.83 36.80 -52.30
CA GLN A 58 -76.60 35.81 -51.26
C GLN A 58 -75.93 34.54 -51.80
N ASP A 59 -76.30 34.08 -52.99
CA ASP A 59 -75.65 32.93 -53.64
C ASP A 59 -74.20 33.25 -54.02
N ALA A 60 -73.92 34.47 -54.50
CA ALA A 60 -72.56 34.93 -54.75
C ALA A 60 -71.73 35.04 -53.46
N ALA A 61 -72.30 35.55 -52.37
CA ALA A 61 -71.64 35.62 -51.07
C ALA A 61 -71.32 34.22 -50.52
N ASN A 62 -72.28 33.30 -50.56
CA ASN A 62 -72.10 31.91 -50.13
C ASN A 62 -71.04 31.19 -50.99
N ALA A 63 -71.01 31.45 -52.30
CA ALA A 63 -69.98 30.89 -53.19
C ALA A 63 -68.59 31.45 -52.87
N ALA A 64 -68.48 32.76 -52.60
CA ALA A 64 -67.23 33.38 -52.20
C ALA A 64 -66.72 32.83 -50.85
N GLU A 65 -67.61 32.69 -49.85
CA GLU A 65 -67.30 32.08 -48.56
C GLU A 65 -66.84 30.62 -48.71
N LYS A 66 -67.57 29.83 -49.50
CA LYS A 66 -67.19 28.44 -49.80
C LYS A 66 -65.81 28.35 -50.47
N ASN A 67 -65.54 29.21 -51.44
CA ASN A 67 -64.25 29.23 -52.14
C ASN A 67 -63.11 29.69 -51.23
N ALA A 68 -63.35 30.68 -50.36
CA ALA A 68 -62.37 31.14 -49.38
C ALA A 68 -62.05 30.06 -48.33
N ASN A 69 -63.06 29.33 -47.85
CA ASN A 69 -62.90 28.21 -46.94
C ASN A 69 -62.13 27.07 -47.62
N ALA A 70 -62.48 26.70 -48.85
CA ALA A 70 -61.77 25.67 -49.60
C ALA A 70 -60.28 26.00 -49.83
N ALA A 71 -59.96 27.25 -50.21
CA ALA A 71 -58.57 27.68 -50.37
C ALA A 71 -57.81 27.71 -49.03
N THR A 72 -58.50 27.98 -47.93
CA THR A 72 -57.93 27.93 -46.58
C THR A 72 -57.65 26.49 -46.17
N ASP A 73 -58.59 25.58 -46.39
CA ASP A 73 -58.45 24.15 -46.13
C ASP A 73 -57.29 23.56 -46.92
N GLU A 74 -57.17 23.88 -48.21
CA GLU A 74 -56.05 23.44 -49.06
C GLU A 74 -54.70 23.90 -48.50
N LYS A 75 -54.55 25.18 -48.14
CA LYS A 75 -53.31 25.70 -47.53
C LYS A 75 -53.01 25.06 -46.19
N LEU A 76 -54.02 24.74 -45.38
CA LEU A 76 -53.84 24.07 -44.10
C LEU A 76 -53.29 22.64 -44.26
N THR A 77 -53.50 21.98 -45.40
CA THR A 77 -52.90 20.67 -45.70
C THR A 77 -51.41 20.71 -46.02
N GLU A 78 -50.85 21.87 -46.38
CA GLU A 78 -49.40 22.02 -46.62
C GLU A 78 -48.60 22.13 -45.31
N TYR A 79 -49.25 22.44 -44.19
CA TYR A 79 -48.61 22.49 -42.88
C TYR A 79 -48.50 21.10 -42.28
N SER A 80 -47.35 20.80 -41.68
CA SER A 80 -47.19 19.57 -40.89
C SER A 80 -48.21 19.52 -39.76
N THR A 81 -48.87 18.38 -39.61
CA THR A 81 -49.78 18.14 -38.51
C THR A 81 -49.02 18.09 -37.18
N THR A 82 -49.71 18.40 -36.08
CA THR A 82 -49.15 18.22 -34.72
C THR A 82 -48.63 16.80 -34.50
N THR A 83 -49.28 15.80 -35.12
CA THR A 83 -48.87 14.40 -35.06
C THR A 83 -47.52 14.17 -35.74
N GLU A 84 -47.33 14.69 -36.95
CA GLU A 84 -46.07 14.57 -37.69
C GLU A 84 -44.93 15.33 -37.00
N MET A 85 -45.21 16.52 -36.47
CA MET A 85 -44.23 17.28 -35.69
C MET A 85 -43.83 16.54 -34.40
N ASN A 86 -44.80 16.00 -33.66
CA ASN A 86 -44.52 15.20 -32.47
C ASN A 86 -43.72 13.94 -32.80
N ALA A 87 -44.00 13.29 -33.93
CA ALA A 87 -43.21 12.16 -34.40
C ALA A 87 -41.76 12.57 -34.72
N ALA A 88 -41.55 13.69 -35.43
CA ALA A 88 -40.21 14.20 -35.73
C ALA A 88 -39.44 14.62 -34.46
N ILE A 89 -40.10 15.29 -33.51
CA ILE A 89 -39.54 15.65 -32.20
C ILE A 89 -39.15 14.39 -31.45
N LYS A 90 -40.02 13.38 -31.41
CA LYS A 90 -39.75 12.11 -30.74
C LYS A 90 -38.56 11.40 -31.37
N VAL A 91 -38.49 11.30 -32.70
CA VAL A 91 -37.33 10.71 -33.39
C VAL A 91 -36.02 11.42 -33.02
N LYS A 92 -36.04 12.76 -32.91
CA LYS A 92 -34.86 13.53 -32.47
C LYS A 92 -34.56 13.33 -30.99
N ALA A 93 -35.57 13.28 -30.12
CA ALA A 93 -35.44 13.05 -28.69
C ALA A 93 -34.86 11.64 -28.42
N ASP A 94 -35.42 10.61 -29.06
CA ASP A 94 -34.96 9.23 -28.96
C ASP A 94 -33.51 9.09 -29.48
N ALA A 95 -33.15 9.80 -30.56
CA ALA A 95 -31.78 9.82 -31.06
C ALA A 95 -30.80 10.51 -30.08
N ILE A 96 -31.22 11.60 -29.43
CA ILE A 96 -30.45 12.28 -28.38
C ILE A 96 -30.29 11.35 -27.18
N GLU A 97 -31.38 10.77 -26.68
CA GLU A 97 -31.39 9.83 -25.57
C GLU A 97 -30.49 8.63 -25.86
N SER A 98 -30.60 8.02 -27.05
CA SER A 98 -29.73 6.91 -27.46
C SER A 98 -28.26 7.32 -27.50
N LYS A 99 -27.93 8.50 -28.05
CA LYS A 99 -26.55 9.00 -28.12
C LYS A 99 -25.99 9.35 -26.75
N VAL A 100 -26.81 9.91 -25.86
CA VAL A 100 -26.44 10.24 -24.48
C VAL A 100 -26.26 8.94 -23.69
N SER A 101 -27.23 8.03 -23.73
CA SER A 101 -27.21 6.72 -23.06
C SER A 101 -26.03 5.85 -23.50
N LYS A 102 -25.60 5.92 -24.78
CA LYS A 102 -24.34 5.27 -25.23
C LYS A 102 -23.07 5.91 -24.65
N LYS A 103 -23.12 7.18 -24.27
CA LYS A 103 -21.98 7.91 -23.70
C LYS A 103 -21.95 7.93 -22.17
N VAL A 104 -23.11 7.75 -21.51
CA VAL A 104 -23.25 7.86 -20.04
C VAL A 104 -23.96 6.66 -19.40
N GLY A 105 -24.14 5.57 -20.16
CA GLY A 105 -24.86 4.38 -19.74
C GLY A 105 -24.19 3.63 -18.60
N SER A 106 -25.00 2.99 -17.77
CA SER A 106 -24.59 2.26 -16.57
C SER A 106 -23.69 1.04 -16.82
N ASN A 107 -23.59 0.56 -18.06
CA ASN A 107 -23.06 -0.78 -18.36
C ASN A 107 -21.79 -0.79 -19.22
N GLU A 108 -21.26 0.37 -19.66
CA GLU A 108 -20.06 0.42 -20.53
C GLU A 108 -18.91 1.31 -19.98
N ILE A 109 -19.15 2.08 -18.89
CA ILE A 109 -18.21 2.85 -18.04
C ILE A 109 -17.37 3.94 -18.76
N ILE A 110 -17.41 5.21 -18.29
CA ILE A 110 -16.23 6.11 -18.39
C ILE A 110 -15.98 6.92 -17.09
N SER A 111 -17.01 7.50 -16.46
CA SER A 111 -16.87 8.06 -15.10
C SER A 111 -18.19 8.66 -14.60
N LYS A 112 -18.80 8.13 -13.53
CA LYS A 112 -19.57 8.98 -12.62
C LYS A 112 -18.55 9.74 -11.77
N ILE A 113 -17.90 10.76 -12.35
CA ILE A 113 -17.22 11.76 -11.52
C ILE A 113 -18.36 12.49 -10.82
N ASN A 114 -18.67 12.08 -9.60
CA ASN A 114 -19.61 12.82 -8.77
C ASN A 114 -18.84 14.05 -8.26
N GLN A 115 -18.92 15.13 -9.04
CA GLN A 115 -18.29 16.41 -8.76
C GLN A 115 -19.32 17.32 -8.10
N SER A 116 -19.09 17.65 -6.83
CA SER A 116 -19.73 18.79 -6.17
C SER A 116 -18.77 19.99 -6.17
N ALA A 117 -19.22 21.12 -5.63
CA ALA A 117 -18.34 22.28 -5.44
C ALA A 117 -17.22 21.99 -4.40
N GLU A 118 -17.42 21.00 -3.53
CA GLU A 118 -16.55 20.66 -2.41
C GLU A 118 -15.65 19.44 -2.68
N SER A 119 -16.11 18.47 -3.48
CA SER A 119 -15.37 17.21 -3.67
C SER A 119 -15.61 16.55 -5.03
N VAL A 120 -14.65 15.74 -5.44
CA VAL A 120 -14.76 14.85 -6.60
C VAL A 120 -14.64 13.40 -6.11
N SER A 121 -15.68 12.60 -6.32
CA SER A 121 -15.67 11.15 -6.04
C SER A 121 -15.74 10.35 -7.34
N ILE A 122 -14.86 9.36 -7.49
CA ILE A 122 -14.80 8.46 -8.65
C ILE A 122 -15.07 7.03 -8.15
N ASN A 123 -16.27 6.52 -8.42
CA ASN A 123 -16.63 5.12 -8.17
C ASN A 123 -16.66 4.38 -9.50
N ALA A 124 -15.55 3.76 -9.87
CA ALA A 124 -15.39 3.01 -11.12
C ALA A 124 -14.54 1.76 -10.89
N SER A 125 -14.92 0.65 -11.53
CA SER A 125 -14.22 -0.63 -11.44
C SER A 125 -12.90 -0.66 -12.23
N LYS A 126 -12.67 0.31 -13.13
CA LYS A 126 -11.44 0.45 -13.92
C LYS A 126 -11.08 1.93 -13.99
N ILE A 127 -10.04 2.33 -13.27
CA ILE A 127 -9.46 3.68 -13.35
C ILE A 127 -8.01 3.53 -13.83
N SER A 128 -7.68 4.14 -14.97
CA SER A 128 -6.31 4.20 -15.47
C SER A 128 -5.79 5.63 -15.35
N LEU A 129 -4.79 5.84 -14.49
CA LEU A 129 -4.16 7.14 -14.26
C LEU A 129 -2.84 7.18 -15.03
N ASN A 130 -2.89 7.62 -16.28
CA ASN A 130 -1.70 7.78 -17.12
C ASN A 130 -1.08 9.17 -16.84
N GLY A 131 -0.16 9.26 -15.87
CA GLY A 131 0.48 10.52 -15.46
C GLY A 131 0.88 10.51 -13.98
N ALA A 132 1.45 11.62 -13.49
CA ALA A 132 1.76 11.76 -12.06
C ALA A 132 0.48 11.90 -11.23
N VAL A 133 0.27 11.01 -10.27
CA VAL A 133 -0.89 11.04 -9.35
C VAL A 133 -0.39 11.52 -8.00
N THR A 134 -0.92 12.62 -7.46
CA THR A 134 -0.54 13.11 -6.13
C THR A 134 -1.78 13.18 -5.22
N ALA A 135 -1.82 12.39 -4.15
CA ALA A 135 -2.86 12.44 -3.13
C ALA A 135 -2.43 13.34 -1.97
N ASN A 136 -3.01 14.55 -1.90
CA ASN A 136 -2.76 15.54 -0.84
C ASN A 136 -1.28 15.83 -0.56
N SER A 137 -0.41 15.69 -1.57
CA SER A 137 1.05 15.79 -1.44
C SER A 137 1.71 14.79 -0.49
N ASN A 138 0.99 13.74 -0.07
CA ASN A 138 1.48 12.71 0.87
C ASN A 138 1.81 11.40 0.17
N PHE A 139 1.14 11.08 -0.93
CA PHE A 139 1.42 9.90 -1.76
C PHE A 139 1.47 10.30 -3.23
N LYS A 140 2.52 9.91 -3.94
CA LYS A 140 2.74 10.24 -5.34
C LYS A 140 3.14 9.01 -6.15
N ILE A 141 2.43 8.70 -7.23
CA ILE A 141 2.86 7.70 -8.23
C ILE A 141 3.46 8.46 -9.41
N ASN A 142 4.73 8.18 -9.72
CA ASN A 142 5.46 8.75 -10.84
C ASN A 142 5.12 8.05 -12.16
N THR A 143 5.46 8.70 -13.27
CA THR A 143 5.22 8.16 -14.62
C THR A 143 6.03 6.90 -14.94
N ASP A 144 7.13 6.67 -14.21
CA ASP A 144 7.94 5.46 -14.29
C ASP A 144 7.41 4.30 -13.43
N GLY A 145 6.27 4.50 -12.75
CA GLY A 145 5.65 3.51 -11.86
C GLY A 145 6.18 3.53 -10.42
N SER A 146 7.20 4.34 -10.10
CA SER A 146 7.68 4.48 -8.72
C SER A 146 6.66 5.23 -7.83
N ALA A 147 6.67 4.92 -6.53
CA ALA A 147 5.79 5.55 -5.56
C ALA A 147 6.60 6.27 -4.46
N GLU A 148 6.24 7.52 -4.19
CA GLU A 148 6.78 8.34 -3.10
C GLU A 148 5.70 8.52 -2.02
N THR A 149 6.05 8.32 -0.75
CA THR A 149 5.13 8.56 0.38
C THR A 149 5.83 9.30 1.52
N LYS A 150 5.15 10.30 2.12
CA LYS A 150 5.66 11.03 3.30
C LYS A 150 5.50 10.24 4.60
N ALA A 151 4.49 9.38 4.69
CA ALA A 151 4.21 8.56 5.85
C ALA A 151 3.49 7.28 5.41
N LEU A 152 4.02 6.12 5.82
CA LEU A 152 3.45 4.81 5.53
C LEU A 152 3.29 4.02 6.83
N LYS A 153 2.07 3.58 7.13
CA LYS A 153 1.77 2.64 8.22
C LYS A 153 1.17 1.37 7.61
N ILE A 154 1.83 0.24 7.78
CA ILE A 154 1.35 -1.08 7.35
C ILE A 154 0.83 -1.79 8.61
N THR A 155 -0.47 -2.07 8.66
CA THR A 155 -1.13 -2.65 9.84
C THR A 155 -1.47 -4.14 9.69
N GLY A 156 -1.18 -4.76 8.55
CA GLY A 156 -1.41 -6.18 8.30
C GLY A 156 -0.53 -6.72 7.17
N GLY A 157 -0.33 -8.04 7.15
CA GLY A 157 0.48 -8.73 6.13
C GLY A 157 1.99 -8.63 6.33
N SER A 158 2.74 -8.81 5.25
CA SER A 158 4.21 -8.71 5.18
C SER A 158 4.65 -7.57 4.24
N LEU A 159 5.83 -7.00 4.50
CA LEU A 159 6.50 -6.06 3.59
C LEU A 159 7.68 -6.79 2.94
N LEU A 160 7.52 -7.19 1.67
CA LEU A 160 8.62 -7.75 0.87
C LEU A 160 9.41 -6.62 0.21
N ILE A 161 10.70 -6.53 0.49
CA ILE A 161 11.62 -5.58 -0.14
C ILE A 161 12.48 -6.36 -1.14
N GLY A 162 12.46 -5.95 -2.42
CA GLY A 162 13.22 -6.61 -3.48
C GLY A 162 14.74 -6.36 -3.39
N GLY A 163 15.51 -7.07 -4.21
CA GLY A 163 16.96 -6.84 -4.32
C GLY A 163 17.31 -5.42 -4.79
N ASN A 164 18.45 -4.89 -4.35
CA ASN A 164 18.96 -3.53 -4.65
C ASN A 164 18.13 -2.36 -4.08
N CYS A 165 17.28 -2.58 -3.07
CA CYS A 165 16.65 -1.50 -2.32
C CYS A 165 17.59 -0.99 -1.20
N GLU A 166 17.80 0.32 -1.12
CA GLU A 166 18.60 0.96 -0.08
C GLU A 166 17.68 1.63 0.96
N ILE A 167 17.81 1.23 2.24
CA ILE A 167 17.20 1.94 3.37
C ILE A 167 18.20 2.99 3.85
N THR A 168 17.97 4.26 3.49
CA THR A 168 18.90 5.36 3.80
C THR A 168 18.65 6.02 5.17
N ASN A 169 19.67 6.71 5.70
CA ASN A 169 19.78 7.18 7.09
C ASN A 169 18.96 8.43 7.46
N VAL A 170 17.66 8.49 7.16
CA VAL A 170 16.79 9.53 7.76
C VAL A 170 15.81 8.96 8.80
N GLY A 171 15.90 7.67 9.13
CA GLY A 171 15.04 7.07 10.16
C GLY A 171 15.62 5.81 10.79
N ASN A 172 15.32 5.61 12.07
CA ASN A 172 15.55 4.35 12.76
C ASN A 172 14.54 3.30 12.25
N VAL A 173 15.01 2.07 11.97
CA VAL A 173 14.12 0.92 11.76
C VAL A 173 13.84 0.27 13.13
N PHE A 174 12.70 0.60 13.73
CA PHE A 174 12.22 -0.06 14.94
C PHE A 174 11.25 -1.18 14.56
N ALA A 175 11.65 -2.42 14.77
CA ALA A 175 10.74 -3.57 14.72
C ALA A 175 10.52 -4.07 16.15
N LEU A 176 9.36 -3.76 16.73
CA LEU A 176 8.93 -4.25 18.04
C LEU A 176 7.80 -5.26 17.81
N SER A 177 8.08 -6.55 18.03
CA SER A 177 7.08 -7.61 18.07
C SER A 177 7.30 -8.48 19.32
N PRO A 178 6.25 -8.85 20.07
CA PRO A 178 6.34 -9.84 21.15
C PRO A 178 6.79 -11.23 20.67
N LYS A 179 6.77 -11.48 19.36
CA LYS A 179 7.18 -12.71 18.69
C LYS A 179 8.27 -12.44 17.65
N PHE A 180 9.27 -11.64 18.01
CA PHE A 180 10.46 -11.50 17.16
C PHE A 180 11.24 -12.83 17.20
N TYR A 181 10.93 -13.75 16.29
CA TYR A 181 11.80 -14.90 16.02
C TYR A 181 13.10 -14.32 15.45
N SER A 182 14.17 -14.44 16.25
CA SER A 182 15.46 -13.80 16.01
C SER A 182 16.00 -14.10 14.62
N GLY A 183 16.32 -13.05 13.85
CA GLY A 183 17.00 -13.18 12.58
C GLY A 183 17.09 -11.85 11.84
N LEU A 184 17.91 -10.91 12.32
CA LEU A 184 18.35 -9.79 11.49
C LEU A 184 19.51 -10.29 10.63
N TYR A 185 19.21 -10.71 9.40
CA TYR A 185 20.21 -11.17 8.44
C TYR A 185 20.89 -9.95 7.81
N LEU A 186 22.08 -9.60 8.31
CA LEU A 186 22.92 -8.53 7.77
C LEU A 186 23.90 -9.17 6.78
N ASN A 187 23.85 -8.72 5.52
CA ASN A 187 24.78 -9.17 4.48
C ASN A 187 26.25 -8.84 4.85
N SER A 188 27.21 -9.55 4.24
CA SER A 188 28.66 -9.42 4.44
C SER A 188 29.21 -8.00 4.23
N ASP A 189 28.49 -7.14 3.50
CA ASP A 189 28.86 -5.75 3.20
C ASP A 189 28.09 -4.69 4.02
N PHE A 190 27.69 -5.00 5.27
CA PHE A 190 27.11 -3.97 6.14
C PHE A 190 28.16 -2.94 6.59
N LYS A 191 28.36 -1.90 5.78
CA LYS A 191 29.12 -0.72 6.19
C LYS A 191 28.34 0.06 7.23
N THR A 192 28.72 -0.07 8.50
CA THR A 192 28.31 0.91 9.52
C THR A 192 28.86 2.27 9.09
N GLY A 193 27.99 3.17 8.64
CA GLY A 193 28.41 4.52 8.29
C GLY A 193 28.97 5.23 9.52
N THR A 194 30.07 5.98 9.36
CA THR A 194 30.55 6.88 10.42
C THR A 194 29.62 8.07 10.54
N LEU A 195 28.55 7.95 11.34
CA LEU A 195 27.74 9.10 11.73
C LEU A 195 28.33 9.70 13.01
N SER A 196 29.22 10.68 12.83
CA SER A 196 29.77 11.56 13.87
C SER A 196 30.36 10.91 15.13
N LYS A 197 31.69 10.68 15.18
CA LYS A 197 32.54 10.56 16.41
C LYS A 197 32.03 9.70 17.60
N LEU A 198 30.96 8.94 17.46
CA LEU A 198 30.31 8.19 18.53
C LEU A 198 30.24 6.73 18.10
N ASN A 199 30.82 5.86 18.92
CA ASN A 199 30.76 4.43 18.75
C ASN A 199 29.36 3.97 19.16
N TYR A 200 28.60 3.40 18.23
CA TYR A 200 27.31 2.78 18.54
C TYR A 200 27.50 1.29 18.82
N SER A 201 26.97 0.81 19.94
CA SER A 201 26.88 -0.61 20.27
C SER A 201 25.56 -1.18 19.73
N MET A 202 25.62 -2.30 19.02
CA MET A 202 24.45 -3.10 18.67
C MET A 202 24.14 -4.09 19.82
N LEU A 203 22.94 -4.02 20.38
CA LEU A 203 22.47 -4.99 21.38
C LEU A 203 21.73 -6.11 20.65
N LEU A 204 22.40 -7.25 20.42
CA LEU A 204 21.78 -8.45 19.87
C LEU A 204 21.19 -9.28 21.03
N GLY A 205 19.87 -9.23 21.20
CA GLY A 205 19.17 -10.19 22.05
C GLY A 205 19.04 -11.52 21.31
N TYR A 206 19.79 -12.53 21.71
CA TYR A 206 19.67 -13.88 21.17
C TYR A 206 19.05 -14.81 22.22
N VAL A 207 17.98 -15.51 21.82
CA VAL A 207 17.32 -16.53 22.65
C VAL A 207 17.44 -17.88 21.93
N GLY A 208 18.62 -18.49 22.04
CA GLY A 208 18.89 -19.81 21.47
C GLY A 208 20.13 -20.46 22.10
N ARG A 209 20.46 -21.69 21.68
CA ARG A 209 21.50 -22.53 22.34
C ARG A 209 22.93 -22.18 21.91
N TYR A 210 23.13 -21.70 20.68
CA TYR A 210 24.45 -21.42 20.11
C TYR A 210 24.43 -20.11 19.31
N ILE A 211 25.41 -19.23 19.51
CA ILE A 211 25.64 -18.07 18.64
C ILE A 211 26.85 -18.41 17.78
N PHE A 212 26.65 -18.50 16.46
CA PHE A 212 27.72 -18.65 15.49
C PHE A 212 28.02 -17.28 14.86
N ILE A 213 29.29 -16.88 14.83
CA ILE A 213 29.72 -15.58 14.27
C ILE A 213 30.83 -15.81 13.23
N GLY A 214 30.51 -15.56 11.96
CA GLY A 214 31.44 -15.58 10.82
C GLY A 214 31.55 -16.93 10.10
N GLU A 215 31.89 -16.92 8.81
CA GLU A 215 31.94 -18.14 7.96
C GLU A 215 33.34 -18.52 7.43
N SER A 216 34.29 -17.60 7.22
CA SER A 216 35.69 -17.96 6.91
C SER A 216 36.59 -16.73 7.00
N GLY A 217 37.75 -16.84 7.66
CA GLY A 217 38.62 -15.67 7.90
C GLY A 217 37.97 -14.55 8.71
N GLY A 218 36.83 -14.83 9.36
CA GLY A 218 36.07 -13.91 10.20
C GLY A 218 36.85 -13.58 11.46
N VAL A 219 37.84 -12.72 11.34
CA VAL A 219 38.37 -12.01 12.48
C VAL A 219 37.31 -10.94 12.80
N LEU A 220 36.77 -10.91 14.02
CA LEU A 220 36.02 -9.76 14.52
C LEU A 220 36.93 -8.52 14.45
N TRP A 221 36.92 -7.78 13.33
CA TRP A 221 37.77 -6.61 13.10
C TRP A 221 37.06 -5.31 13.44
N GLY A 222 37.79 -4.47 14.18
CA GLY A 222 37.25 -3.56 15.18
C GLY A 222 37.38 -4.22 16.56
N TYR A 223 38.36 -3.80 17.36
CA TYR A 223 38.67 -4.30 18.72
C TYR A 223 38.53 -5.82 19.01
N GLY A 224 38.41 -6.77 18.08
CA GLY A 224 38.06 -8.14 18.48
C GLY A 224 36.78 -8.19 19.33
N PHE A 225 36.61 -9.24 20.13
CA PHE A 225 35.85 -9.08 21.37
C PHE A 225 36.79 -8.46 22.42
N THR A 226 36.99 -7.14 22.41
CA THR A 226 37.65 -6.48 23.54
C THR A 226 36.63 -6.37 24.65
N ALA A 227 36.67 -7.32 25.60
CA ALA A 227 36.13 -7.05 26.90
C ALA A 227 37.07 -6.06 27.59
N ASN A 228 36.62 -4.81 27.79
CA ASN A 228 37.34 -3.85 28.64
C ASN A 228 37.44 -4.33 30.11
N ASN A 229 36.75 -5.42 30.45
CA ASN A 229 36.72 -6.06 31.76
C ASN A 229 36.97 -7.57 31.58
N ASN A 230 36.61 -8.35 32.60
CA ASN A 230 36.83 -9.78 32.61
C ASN A 230 35.91 -10.52 31.63
N ILE A 231 36.47 -11.55 31.01
CA ILE A 231 35.73 -12.56 30.26
C ILE A 231 35.47 -13.71 31.24
N TYR A 232 34.22 -13.87 31.67
CA TYR A 232 33.84 -15.01 32.50
C TYR A 232 33.18 -16.07 31.64
N ALA A 233 33.88 -17.18 31.43
CA ALA A 233 33.29 -18.40 30.90
C ALA A 233 32.98 -19.34 32.06
N TYR A 234 31.69 -19.67 32.25
CA TYR A 234 31.28 -20.66 33.24
C TYR A 234 31.41 -22.12 32.73
N GLY A 235 31.61 -22.29 31.42
CA GLY A 235 31.92 -23.57 30.78
C GLY A 235 33.33 -23.60 30.20
N THR A 236 33.60 -24.55 29.30
CA THR A 236 34.90 -24.72 28.65
C THR A 236 35.16 -23.67 27.57
N ILE A 237 36.37 -23.12 27.52
CA ILE A 237 36.88 -22.34 26.37
C ILE A 237 37.80 -23.25 25.55
N GLY A 238 37.33 -23.72 24.40
CA GLY A 238 38.14 -24.50 23.47
C GLY A 238 38.79 -23.63 22.38
N CYS A 239 39.96 -24.04 21.88
CA CYS A 239 40.61 -23.45 20.71
C CYS A 239 41.14 -24.58 19.83
N LEU A 240 40.71 -24.62 18.56
CA LEU A 240 41.28 -25.55 17.56
C LEU A 240 42.62 -25.05 17.00
N GLY A 241 42.91 -23.75 17.14
CA GLY A 241 44.12 -23.09 16.64
C GLY A 241 45.14 -22.77 17.73
N GLU A 242 45.99 -21.80 17.46
CA GLU A 242 47.07 -21.38 18.36
C GLU A 242 46.55 -20.53 19.52
N LYS A 243 47.16 -20.70 20.71
CA LYS A 243 46.92 -19.87 21.89
C LYS A 243 48.15 -19.03 22.18
N THR A 244 48.11 -17.75 21.79
CA THR A 244 49.24 -16.82 21.92
C THR A 244 48.90 -15.63 22.81
N ARG A 245 49.90 -15.13 23.55
CA ARG A 245 49.90 -13.83 24.22
C ARG A 245 50.78 -12.89 23.40
N ILE A 246 50.23 -11.75 22.98
CA ILE A 246 51.01 -10.69 22.33
C ILE A 246 51.60 -9.78 23.40
N ILE A 247 52.91 -9.54 23.32
CA ILE A 247 53.64 -8.63 24.19
C ILE A 247 54.14 -7.47 23.35
N HIS A 248 53.79 -6.25 23.77
CA HIS A 248 54.39 -5.02 23.27
C HIS A 248 55.74 -4.84 23.94
N THR A 249 56.81 -4.82 23.14
CA THR A 249 58.17 -4.59 23.65
C THR A 249 58.48 -3.10 23.67
N ASP A 250 59.41 -2.68 24.54
CA ASP A 250 59.84 -1.28 24.66
C ASP A 250 60.43 -0.72 23.35
N ASP A 251 60.89 -1.59 22.44
CA ASP A 251 61.38 -1.24 21.11
C ASP A 251 60.29 -1.17 20.01
N GLY A 252 59.01 -1.27 20.40
CA GLY A 252 57.86 -1.07 19.52
C GLY A 252 57.44 -2.28 18.69
N ARG A 253 57.98 -3.47 18.97
CA ARG A 253 57.56 -4.72 18.31
C ARG A 253 56.43 -5.39 19.08
N ASN A 254 55.72 -6.26 18.37
CA ASN A 254 54.80 -7.22 18.95
C ASN A 254 55.43 -8.60 18.86
N ILE A 255 55.58 -9.25 20.01
CA ILE A 255 56.12 -10.61 20.09
C ILE A 255 55.00 -11.54 20.57
N GLU A 256 54.78 -12.60 19.82
CA GLU A 256 53.85 -13.66 20.21
C GLU A 256 54.57 -14.67 21.11
N MET A 257 53.97 -14.96 22.27
CA MET A 257 54.40 -16.02 23.17
C MET A 257 53.30 -17.07 23.27
N TYR A 258 53.64 -18.32 22.99
CA TYR A 258 52.72 -19.44 23.00
C TYR A 258 52.51 -19.99 24.42
N ALA A 259 51.30 -20.48 24.70
CA ALA A 259 50.97 -21.11 25.98
C ALA A 259 51.71 -22.45 26.14
N TYR A 260 52.18 -22.74 27.36
CA TYR A 260 52.76 -24.03 27.72
C TYR A 260 51.65 -24.97 28.23
N GLU A 261 51.23 -25.90 27.39
CA GLU A 261 50.12 -26.83 27.65
C GLU A 261 50.62 -28.18 28.18
N THR A 262 49.91 -28.76 29.14
CA THR A 262 50.18 -30.10 29.68
C THR A 262 49.00 -31.03 29.38
N ALA A 263 49.26 -32.33 29.22
CA ALA A 263 48.23 -33.36 28.94
C ALA A 263 47.15 -33.52 30.06
N SER A 264 47.24 -32.70 31.09
CA SER A 264 46.51 -32.77 32.34
C SER A 264 46.44 -31.35 32.87
N PRO A 265 45.30 -30.84 33.37
CA PRO A 265 45.24 -29.50 33.91
C PRO A 265 46.18 -29.38 35.12
N THR A 266 47.25 -28.61 34.97
CA THR A 266 48.24 -28.37 36.02
C THR A 266 48.44 -26.89 36.26
N PHE A 267 48.76 -26.53 37.50
CA PHE A 267 49.38 -25.26 37.81
C PHE A 267 50.83 -25.50 38.21
N GLY A 268 51.68 -24.55 37.81
CA GLY A 268 53.09 -24.53 38.11
C GLY A 268 53.45 -23.32 38.96
N ASP A 269 54.38 -23.50 39.88
CA ASP A 269 55.07 -22.42 40.57
C ASP A 269 56.58 -22.60 40.40
N MET A 270 57.33 -21.50 40.44
CA MET A 270 58.76 -21.49 40.17
C MET A 270 59.49 -20.55 41.11
N GLY A 271 60.70 -20.92 41.50
CA GLY A 271 61.51 -20.06 42.35
C GLY A 271 62.95 -20.51 42.47
N THR A 272 63.60 -19.95 43.49
CA THR A 272 64.99 -20.26 43.84
C THR A 272 65.08 -20.73 45.28
N GLY A 273 66.10 -21.52 45.58
CA GLY A 273 66.41 -21.94 46.93
C GLY A 273 67.92 -22.03 47.16
N LYS A 274 68.29 -22.18 48.42
CA LYS A 274 69.68 -22.38 48.85
C LYS A 274 69.72 -23.42 49.95
N LEU A 275 70.56 -24.43 49.78
CA LEU A 275 70.79 -25.46 50.79
C LEU A 275 71.52 -24.85 52.00
N ASP A 276 71.15 -25.28 53.20
CA ASP A 276 71.79 -24.89 54.45
C ASP A 276 73.16 -25.59 54.65
N GLU A 277 73.71 -25.49 55.86
CA GLU A 277 74.98 -26.12 56.24
C GLU A 277 74.90 -27.66 56.24
N ASP A 278 73.70 -28.23 56.45
CA ASP A 278 73.44 -29.68 56.43
C ASP A 278 73.06 -30.18 55.03
N GLY A 279 73.05 -29.29 54.03
CA GLY A 279 72.71 -29.61 52.67
C GLY A 279 71.21 -29.78 52.42
N ARG A 280 70.34 -29.17 53.24
CA ARG A 280 68.88 -29.23 53.08
C ARG A 280 68.26 -27.86 52.83
N CYS A 281 67.10 -27.84 52.18
CA CYS A 281 66.26 -26.65 52.03
C CYS A 281 64.79 -27.07 52.01
N TYR A 282 63.98 -26.40 52.82
CA TYR A 282 62.52 -26.55 52.81
C TYR A 282 61.93 -25.44 51.94
N VAL A 283 61.18 -25.84 50.91
CA VAL A 283 60.48 -24.91 50.03
C VAL A 283 59.00 -25.01 50.34
N TYR A 284 58.47 -23.96 50.97
CA TYR A 284 57.05 -23.81 51.26
C TYR A 284 56.36 -23.14 50.08
N LEU A 285 55.23 -23.70 49.65
CA LEU A 285 54.37 -23.10 48.65
C LEU A 285 53.46 -22.09 49.34
N ASP A 286 53.09 -21.04 48.60
CA ASP A 286 52.19 -20.01 49.10
C ASP A 286 50.81 -20.61 49.44
N ASP A 287 50.22 -20.20 50.56
CA ASP A 287 48.89 -20.64 50.99
C ASP A 287 47.83 -20.38 49.92
N ASP A 288 47.92 -19.26 49.20
CA ASP A 288 47.00 -18.94 48.10
C ASP A 288 47.18 -19.89 46.91
N PHE A 289 48.42 -20.25 46.57
CA PHE A 289 48.67 -21.25 45.53
C PHE A 289 48.08 -22.60 45.93
N LEU A 290 48.26 -23.00 47.18
CA LEU A 290 47.74 -24.25 47.75
C LEU A 290 46.21 -24.33 47.75
N LEU A 291 45.49 -23.20 47.73
CA LEU A 291 44.03 -23.16 47.57
C LEU A 291 43.54 -23.48 46.15
N THR A 292 44.42 -23.38 45.15
CA THR A 292 44.10 -23.55 43.72
C THR A 292 44.42 -24.96 43.18
N VAL A 293 45.06 -25.80 43.98
CA VAL A 293 45.58 -27.12 43.56
C VAL A 293 45.01 -28.27 44.39
N GLU A 294 45.14 -29.49 43.88
CA GLU A 294 44.77 -30.70 44.61
C GLU A 294 45.77 -31.00 45.74
N ARG A 295 45.27 -31.10 46.98
CA ARG A 295 46.07 -31.34 48.19
C ARG A 295 46.53 -32.79 48.36
N ASP A 296 45.89 -33.72 47.66
CA ASP A 296 46.18 -35.17 47.75
C ASP A 296 46.91 -35.71 46.51
N MET A 297 47.55 -34.82 45.73
CA MET A 297 48.27 -35.17 44.51
C MET A 297 49.76 -34.85 44.64
N LYS A 298 50.60 -35.84 44.29
CA LYS A 298 52.05 -35.72 44.38
C LYS A 298 52.59 -34.56 43.57
N TYR A 299 53.47 -33.78 44.20
CA TYR A 299 54.20 -32.71 43.53
C TYR A 299 55.23 -33.28 42.56
N ILE A 300 55.25 -32.74 41.34
CA ILE A 300 56.33 -32.99 40.38
C ILE A 300 57.29 -31.81 40.50
N VAL A 301 58.44 -32.04 41.14
CA VAL A 301 59.45 -31.00 41.38
C VAL A 301 60.63 -31.22 40.43
N MET A 302 60.95 -30.19 39.65
CA MET A 302 62.12 -30.13 38.78
C MET A 302 63.15 -29.18 39.40
N LEU A 303 64.40 -29.61 39.46
CA LEU A 303 65.48 -28.88 40.12
C LEU A 303 66.62 -28.59 39.14
N THR A 304 67.21 -27.40 39.24
CA THR A 304 68.42 -27.04 38.49
C THR A 304 69.46 -26.45 39.44
N ALA A 305 70.61 -27.11 39.57
CA ALA A 305 71.71 -26.62 40.41
C ALA A 305 72.38 -25.38 39.83
N LYS A 306 72.68 -24.40 40.69
CA LYS A 306 73.46 -23.19 40.37
C LYS A 306 74.88 -23.33 40.91
N GLY A 307 75.60 -24.31 40.38
CA GLY A 307 76.97 -24.66 40.79
C GLY A 307 77.24 -26.15 40.67
N ALA A 308 78.48 -26.54 40.93
CA ALA A 308 78.84 -27.95 40.99
C ALA A 308 78.37 -28.57 42.32
N GLY A 309 77.65 -29.68 42.23
CA GLY A 309 77.18 -30.42 43.40
C GLY A 309 76.03 -31.35 43.07
N GLU A 310 75.69 -32.21 44.02
CA GLU A 310 74.49 -33.04 43.96
C GLU A 310 73.28 -32.25 44.43
N LEU A 311 72.12 -32.53 43.82
CA LEU A 311 70.85 -31.90 44.15
C LEU A 311 69.72 -32.86 43.79
N TYR A 312 68.83 -33.16 44.75
CA TYR A 312 67.67 -34.02 44.56
C TYR A 312 66.54 -33.67 45.53
N VAL A 313 65.33 -34.12 45.20
CA VAL A 313 64.16 -33.99 46.08
C VAL A 313 64.23 -35.08 47.15
N GLU A 314 64.38 -34.71 48.42
CA GLU A 314 64.40 -35.67 49.54
C GLU A 314 62.98 -36.16 49.85
N SER A 315 62.00 -35.26 49.84
CA SER A 315 60.59 -35.61 50.09
C SER A 315 59.65 -34.51 49.61
N THR A 316 58.38 -34.87 49.40
CA THR A 316 57.26 -33.95 49.19
C THR A 316 56.25 -34.15 50.31
N ASN A 317 55.64 -33.06 50.79
CA ASN A 317 54.59 -33.09 51.78
C ASN A 317 53.42 -32.22 51.29
N GLU A 318 52.51 -32.86 50.58
CA GLU A 318 51.39 -32.18 49.92
C GLU A 318 50.37 -31.60 50.93
N LYS A 319 50.20 -32.30 52.06
CA LYS A 319 49.27 -31.92 53.13
C LYS A 319 49.68 -30.61 53.78
N ASP A 320 50.97 -30.49 54.08
CA ASP A 320 51.55 -29.32 54.75
C ASP A 320 52.09 -28.28 53.75
N GLY A 321 52.00 -28.53 52.44
CA GLY A 321 52.25 -27.55 51.39
C GLY A 321 53.73 -27.25 51.11
N TYR A 322 54.63 -28.21 51.30
CA TYR A 322 56.07 -27.99 51.09
C TYR A 322 56.77 -29.20 50.48
N PHE A 323 57.98 -28.99 49.99
CA PHE A 323 58.90 -30.06 49.62
C PHE A 323 60.31 -29.78 50.15
N VAL A 324 61.10 -30.84 50.29
CA VAL A 324 62.46 -30.78 50.83
C VAL A 324 63.45 -31.13 49.74
N VAL A 325 64.42 -30.25 49.55
CA VAL A 325 65.54 -30.44 48.63
C VAL A 325 66.78 -30.76 49.44
N LYS A 326 67.59 -31.69 48.95
CA LYS A 326 68.85 -32.10 49.59
C LYS A 326 69.97 -32.21 48.57
N GLY A 327 71.20 -31.95 49.03
CA GLY A 327 72.36 -31.95 48.16
C GLY A 327 73.62 -31.40 48.82
N THR A 328 74.51 -30.84 48.01
CA THR A 328 75.75 -30.21 48.48
C THR A 328 75.45 -28.95 49.32
N PRO A 329 75.98 -28.84 50.57
CA PRO A 329 75.77 -27.67 51.42
C PRO A 329 76.03 -26.33 50.73
N LYS A 330 75.20 -25.32 51.03
CA LYS A 330 75.27 -23.96 50.46
C LYS A 330 75.01 -23.84 48.96
N LEU A 331 74.75 -24.94 48.24
CA LEU A 331 74.44 -24.89 46.82
C LEU A 331 73.11 -24.16 46.59
N GLU A 332 73.14 -23.19 45.70
CA GLU A 332 71.94 -22.49 45.23
C GLU A 332 71.29 -23.29 44.10
N PHE A 333 69.97 -23.19 43.96
CA PHE A 333 69.22 -23.91 42.94
C PHE A 333 67.98 -23.15 42.48
N TYR A 334 67.51 -23.51 41.30
CA TYR A 334 66.17 -23.17 40.79
C TYR A 334 65.26 -24.37 40.96
N TRP A 335 63.98 -24.10 41.20
CA TRP A 335 62.95 -25.13 41.28
C TRP A 335 61.73 -24.71 40.46
N GLU A 336 61.06 -25.73 39.91
CA GLU A 336 59.71 -25.63 39.36
C GLU A 336 58.91 -26.77 39.96
N VAL A 337 57.73 -26.47 40.50
CA VAL A 337 56.79 -27.46 41.02
C VAL A 337 55.53 -27.44 40.17
N LYS A 338 55.02 -28.62 39.82
CA LYS A 338 53.76 -28.78 39.11
C LYS A 338 52.84 -29.72 39.87
N THR A 339 51.56 -29.37 39.95
CA THR A 339 50.51 -30.22 40.52
C THR A 339 49.16 -29.97 39.84
N ARG A 340 48.18 -30.86 40.08
CA ARG A 340 46.84 -30.80 39.48
C ARG A 340 46.07 -29.59 39.98
N GLN A 341 45.31 -28.96 39.09
CA GLN A 341 44.37 -27.90 39.49
C GLN A 341 43.26 -28.50 40.35
N LYS A 342 42.76 -27.73 41.32
CA LYS A 342 41.64 -28.15 42.16
C LYS A 342 40.40 -28.50 41.31
N GLY A 343 39.78 -29.64 41.59
CA GLY A 343 38.65 -30.21 40.85
C GLY A 343 39.03 -31.00 39.59
N SER A 344 40.33 -31.13 39.25
CA SER A 344 40.81 -31.76 38.00
C SER A 344 41.62 -33.05 38.22
N ARG A 345 41.39 -33.70 39.37
CA ARG A 345 42.15 -34.88 39.82
C ARG A 345 42.23 -35.97 38.74
N ASP A 346 41.09 -36.31 38.14
CA ASP A 346 40.94 -37.48 37.27
C ASP A 346 40.91 -37.14 35.77
N THR A 347 41.01 -35.86 35.39
CA THR A 347 40.93 -35.43 33.98
C THR A 347 42.26 -35.63 33.26
N ARG A 348 42.31 -36.30 32.12
CA ARG A 348 43.55 -36.45 31.33
C ARG A 348 43.22 -36.76 29.87
N ILE A 349 43.65 -35.88 28.96
CA ILE A 349 43.46 -36.07 27.51
C ILE A 349 42.00 -36.45 27.20
N GLU A 350 41.07 -35.57 27.59
CA GLU A 350 39.65 -35.77 27.29
C GLU A 350 39.39 -35.60 25.80
N GLN A 351 38.42 -36.33 25.27
CA GLN A 351 37.99 -36.15 23.89
C GLN A 351 37.22 -34.83 23.77
N SER A 352 37.51 -34.08 22.71
CA SER A 352 36.76 -32.87 22.39
C SER A 352 35.54 -33.21 21.54
N ASP A 353 34.39 -32.68 21.93
CA ASP A 353 33.17 -32.66 21.10
C ASP A 353 33.13 -31.45 20.15
N ILE A 354 34.21 -30.65 20.11
CA ILE A 354 34.31 -29.53 19.17
C ILE A 354 34.41 -30.14 17.77
N PRO A 355 33.46 -29.85 16.86
CA PRO A 355 33.50 -30.38 15.51
C PRO A 355 34.79 -29.92 14.81
N GLU A 356 35.35 -30.78 13.96
CA GLU A 356 36.46 -30.38 13.11
C GLU A 356 36.03 -29.18 12.27
N LYS A 357 36.97 -28.23 12.10
CA LYS A 357 36.74 -27.12 11.20
C LYS A 357 36.68 -27.68 9.78
N GLU A 358 35.49 -27.83 9.23
CA GLU A 358 35.32 -28.09 7.81
C GLU A 358 35.83 -26.87 7.04
N ASP A 359 36.77 -27.08 6.13
CA ASP A 359 37.16 -26.04 5.15
C ASP A 359 36.03 -25.96 4.12
N ILE A 360 35.01 -25.18 4.44
CA ILE A 360 33.88 -24.94 3.54
C ILE A 360 34.39 -24.03 2.42
N THR A 361 34.32 -24.51 1.18
CA THR A 361 34.62 -23.67 0.02
C THR A 361 33.59 -22.55 -0.09
N ALA A 362 33.94 -21.43 -0.74
CA ALA A 362 32.98 -20.33 -0.95
C ALA A 362 31.70 -20.80 -1.69
N GLU A 363 31.82 -21.80 -2.57
CA GLU A 363 30.68 -22.40 -3.28
C GLU A 363 29.79 -23.25 -2.35
N GLU A 364 30.38 -24.06 -1.47
CA GLU A 364 29.63 -24.84 -0.48
C GLU A 364 28.94 -23.95 0.56
N GLN A 365 29.59 -22.86 0.95
CA GLN A 365 29.01 -21.89 1.88
C GLN A 365 27.80 -21.18 1.26
N GLU A 366 27.91 -20.78 -0.02
CA GLU A 366 26.78 -20.18 -0.75
C GLU A 366 25.65 -21.20 -0.94
N MET A 367 25.98 -22.46 -1.20
CA MET A 367 24.98 -23.54 -1.32
C MET A 367 24.26 -23.81 0.01
N LEU A 368 24.98 -23.79 1.15
CA LEU A 368 24.40 -23.93 2.49
C LEU A 368 23.51 -22.72 2.83
N ASN A 369 23.97 -21.52 2.50
CA ASN A 369 23.19 -20.30 2.66
C ASN A 369 21.92 -20.32 1.81
N GLU A 370 22.00 -20.81 0.57
CA GLU A 370 20.85 -20.99 -0.31
C GLU A 370 19.88 -22.06 0.24
N GLN A 371 20.38 -23.19 0.73
CA GLN A 371 19.56 -24.21 1.39
C GLN A 371 18.85 -23.67 2.63
N MET A 372 19.53 -22.91 3.48
CA MET A 372 18.92 -22.27 4.65
C MET A 372 17.84 -21.25 4.25
N ARG A 373 18.09 -20.43 3.22
CA ARG A 373 17.08 -19.50 2.68
C ARG A 373 15.85 -20.25 2.19
N ASN A 374 16.05 -21.35 1.45
CA ASN A 374 14.96 -22.16 0.91
C ASN A 374 14.16 -22.85 2.01
N GLN A 375 14.81 -23.41 3.04
CA GLN A 375 14.14 -24.01 4.20
C GLN A 375 13.33 -22.97 4.98
N MET A 376 13.87 -21.76 5.15
CA MET A 376 13.18 -20.69 5.86
C MET A 376 11.98 -20.15 5.08
N MET A 377 12.08 -20.07 3.75
CA MET A 377 10.95 -19.75 2.87
C MET A 377 9.86 -20.82 2.95
N LEU A 378 10.23 -22.11 2.95
CA LEU A 378 9.28 -23.21 3.08
C LEU A 378 8.55 -23.18 4.43
N LEU A 379 9.28 -22.94 5.53
CA LEU A 379 8.69 -22.79 6.87
C LEU A 379 7.70 -21.61 6.91
N TYR A 380 8.05 -20.49 6.29
CA TYR A 380 7.17 -19.33 6.20
C TYR A 380 5.89 -19.64 5.41
N GLU A 381 6.00 -20.34 4.28
CA GLU A 381 4.84 -20.77 3.49
C GLU A 381 3.95 -21.74 4.28
N MET A 382 4.54 -22.68 5.02
CA MET A 382 3.79 -23.61 5.88
C MET A 382 3.07 -22.91 7.02
N GLU A 383 3.72 -21.96 7.72
CA GLU A 383 3.07 -21.18 8.78
C GLU A 383 1.92 -20.34 8.22
N LYS A 384 2.09 -19.78 7.02
CA LYS A 384 1.05 -19.01 6.34
C LYS A 384 -0.16 -19.91 6.02
N ASP A 385 0.08 -21.08 5.45
CA ASP A 385 -0.98 -22.05 5.15
C ASP A 385 -1.71 -22.51 6.42
N GLU A 386 -0.98 -22.73 7.51
CA GLU A 386 -1.55 -23.12 8.81
C GLU A 386 -2.46 -22.01 9.37
N ILE A 387 -2.04 -20.74 9.26
CA ILE A 387 -2.85 -19.57 9.64
C ILE A 387 -4.10 -19.47 8.76
N GLU A 388 -3.98 -19.62 7.44
CA GLU A 388 -5.13 -19.57 6.53
C GLU A 388 -6.18 -20.65 6.88
N VAL A 389 -5.72 -21.86 7.19
CA VAL A 389 -6.60 -22.96 7.62
C VAL A 389 -7.29 -22.64 8.96
N GLN A 390 -6.57 -22.08 9.94
CA GLN A 390 -7.14 -21.69 11.24
C GLN A 390 -8.20 -20.58 11.09
N GLU A 391 -7.95 -19.59 10.23
CA GLU A 391 -8.89 -18.50 9.94
C GLU A 391 -10.13 -19.00 9.20
N GLU A 392 -10.00 -19.98 8.31
CA GLU A 392 -11.13 -20.58 7.61
C GLU A 392 -11.98 -21.45 8.54
N GLN A 393 -11.36 -22.25 9.42
CA GLN A 393 -12.07 -22.99 10.46
C GLN A 393 -12.87 -22.05 11.39
N SER A 394 -12.25 -20.95 11.81
CA SER A 394 -12.90 -19.95 12.66
C SER A 394 -14.11 -19.31 11.97
N ARG A 395 -14.00 -18.97 10.67
CA ARG A 395 -15.13 -18.45 9.86
C ARG A 395 -16.26 -19.46 9.68
N ILE A 396 -15.96 -20.76 9.62
CA ILE A 396 -16.99 -21.81 9.54
C ILE A 396 -17.74 -21.92 10.88
N ILE A 397 -17.01 -21.88 12.00
CA ILE A 397 -17.60 -21.93 13.35
C ILE A 397 -18.55 -20.74 13.58
N GLU A 398 -18.09 -19.52 13.28
CA GLU A 398 -18.93 -18.31 13.38
C GLU A 398 -20.24 -18.42 12.59
N LYS A 399 -20.18 -18.95 11.36
CA LYS A 399 -21.38 -19.17 10.54
C LYS A 399 -22.31 -20.23 11.09
N MET A 400 -21.79 -21.24 11.79
CA MET A 400 -22.62 -22.26 12.43
C MET A 400 -23.33 -21.68 13.66
N GLU A 401 -22.65 -20.84 14.44
CA GLU A 401 -23.24 -20.15 15.60
C GLU A 401 -24.31 -19.13 15.21
N GLU A 402 -24.19 -18.47 14.05
CA GLU A 402 -25.23 -17.57 13.52
C GLU A 402 -26.47 -18.30 12.96
N MET A 403 -26.39 -19.62 12.75
CA MET A 403 -27.46 -20.45 12.17
C MET A 403 -28.26 -21.26 13.22
N GLU A 404 -27.83 -21.28 14.49
CA GLU A 404 -28.60 -21.78 15.64
C GLU A 404 -29.43 -20.67 16.30
#